data_AF-A0A3D6BT24-F1
#
_entry.id   AF-A0A3D6BT24-F1
#
_cell.length_a   1.000
_cell.length_b   1.000
_cell.length_c   1.000
_cell.angle_alpha   90.00
_cell.angle_beta   90.00
_cell.angle_gamma   90.00
#
_symmetry.space_group_name_H-M   'P 1'
#
loop_
_entity.id
_entity.type
_entity.pdbx_description
1 polymer ?
#
loop_
_entity_poly.entity_id
_entity_poly.type
_entity_poly.pdbx_seq_one_letter_code
_entity_poly.pdbx_strand_id
1 'polypeptide(L)'
;MKKLASIFFLCICLSCGVTVDYDYEKNTDFSKYKSYSYFRNMDTGLSELDAKRLFAALDEAMAQKGLLLSENSDFIINIESATYQEMQSNSSVGVGVGGGGGNVGGGISVGIPLGQANM
;
A
#
# COMPACT_ATOMS: atom_id res chain seq x y z
N MET A 1 18.61 -23.32 25.49
CA MET A 1 19.01 -22.37 24.41
C MET A 1 18.30 -22.63 23.08
N LYS A 2 18.26 -23.87 22.55
CA LYS A 2 17.57 -24.20 21.28
C LYS A 2 16.07 -23.86 21.25
N LYS A 3 15.34 -24.11 22.35
CA LYS A 3 13.91 -23.75 22.47
C LYS A 3 13.67 -22.23 22.50
N LEU A 4 14.60 -21.48 23.12
CA LEU A 4 14.51 -20.02 23.19
C LEU A 4 14.73 -19.39 21.81
N ALA A 5 15.69 -19.93 21.04
CA ALA A 5 15.92 -19.53 19.66
C ALA A 5 14.72 -19.84 18.75
N SER A 6 14.06 -20.98 18.95
CA SER A 6 12.85 -21.35 18.20
C SER A 6 11.66 -20.45 18.52
N ILE A 7 11.49 -20.04 19.78
CA ILE A 7 10.45 -19.09 20.20
C ILE A 7 10.75 -17.70 19.63
N PHE A 8 12.00 -17.27 19.69
CA PHE A 8 12.41 -15.98 19.13
C PHE A 8 12.20 -15.91 17.62
N PHE A 9 12.52 -16.98 16.89
CA PHE A 9 12.26 -17.09 15.46
C PHE A 9 10.76 -17.02 15.14
N LEU A 10 9.91 -17.69 15.93
CA LEU A 10 8.46 -17.62 15.80
C LEU A 10 7.93 -16.18 16.02
N CYS A 11 8.46 -15.47 17.02
CA CYS A 11 8.07 -14.07 17.27
C CYS A 11 8.43 -13.14 16.11
N ILE A 12 9.58 -13.33 15.45
CA ILE A 12 9.97 -12.54 14.27
C ILE A 12 8.98 -12.78 13.11
N CYS A 13 8.56 -14.02 12.87
CA CYS A 13 7.60 -14.34 11.82
C CYS A 13 6.21 -13.72 12.03
N LEU A 14 5.85 -13.38 13.27
CA LEU A 14 4.56 -12.74 13.61
C LEU A 14 4.59 -11.20 13.54
N SER A 15 5.76 -10.58 13.29
CA SER A 15 5.93 -9.12 13.43
C SER A 15 5.44 -8.28 12.25
N CYS A 16 5.07 -8.89 11.12
CA CYS A 16 4.55 -8.17 9.96
C CYS A 16 3.02 -8.05 10.04
N GLY A 17 2.53 -6.83 10.24
CA GLY A 17 1.10 -6.54 10.33
C GLY A 17 0.74 -5.25 9.60
N VAL A 18 -0.52 -5.16 9.19
CA VAL A 18 -1.09 -3.94 8.60
C VAL A 18 -1.51 -3.01 9.74
N THR A 19 -1.20 -1.72 9.60
CA THR A 19 -1.73 -0.68 10.50
C THR A 19 -3.11 -0.26 10.00
N VAL A 20 -4.11 -0.27 10.89
CA VAL A 20 -5.49 0.13 10.56
C VAL A 20 -5.86 1.32 11.45
N ASP A 21 -6.39 2.37 10.82
CA ASP A 21 -6.96 3.53 11.50
C ASP A 21 -8.44 3.66 11.10
N TYR A 22 -9.27 4.23 11.98
CA TYR A 22 -10.70 4.37 11.75
C TYR A 22 -11.26 5.60 12.47
N ASP A 23 -12.18 6.28 11.79
CA ASP A 23 -12.96 7.40 12.34
C ASP A 23 -14.45 7.17 12.07
N TYR A 24 -15.30 7.55 13.04
CA TYR A 24 -16.75 7.35 12.96
C TYR A 24 -17.52 8.30 13.88
N GLU A 25 -18.79 8.53 13.54
CA GLU A 25 -19.69 9.34 14.36
C GLU A 25 -20.12 8.59 15.64
N LYS A 26 -19.71 9.11 16.79
CA LYS A 26 -19.91 8.45 18.10
C LYS A 26 -21.36 8.44 18.57
N ASN A 27 -22.18 9.38 18.09
CA ASN A 27 -23.58 9.50 18.51
C ASN A 27 -24.55 8.67 17.64
N THR A 28 -24.04 7.98 16.62
CA THR A 28 -24.85 7.19 15.71
C THR A 28 -25.06 5.77 16.24
N ASP A 29 -26.31 5.33 16.27
CA ASP A 29 -26.65 3.94 16.58
C ASP A 29 -26.56 3.08 15.31
N PHE A 30 -25.40 2.44 15.13
CA PHE A 30 -25.15 1.60 13.96
C PHE A 30 -25.93 0.28 13.94
N SER A 31 -26.56 -0.11 15.05
CA SER A 31 -27.36 -1.35 15.10
C SER A 31 -28.60 -1.30 14.21
N LYS A 32 -29.02 -0.10 13.80
CA LYS A 32 -30.16 0.15 12.93
C LYS A 32 -29.90 -0.16 11.46
N TYR A 33 -28.65 -0.14 11.02
CA TYR A 33 -28.29 -0.46 9.64
C TYR A 33 -28.22 -1.98 9.46
N LYS A 34 -28.90 -2.50 8.45
CA LYS A 34 -28.99 -3.94 8.15
C LYS A 34 -28.55 -4.28 6.74
N SER A 35 -28.43 -3.29 5.88
CA SER A 35 -28.12 -3.49 4.47
C SER A 35 -27.09 -2.50 3.94
N TYR A 36 -26.27 -2.96 3.00
CA TYR A 36 -25.23 -2.18 2.35
C TYR A 36 -25.28 -2.35 0.83
N SER A 37 -24.68 -1.39 0.12
CA SER A 37 -24.43 -1.48 -1.32
C SER A 37 -23.09 -0.83 -1.66
N TYR A 38 -22.61 -1.08 -2.87
CA TYR A 38 -21.40 -0.45 -3.40
C TYR A 38 -21.72 0.77 -4.23
N PHE A 39 -20.87 1.79 -4.15
CA PHE A 39 -20.96 2.95 -5.02
C PHE A 39 -20.76 2.53 -6.49
N ARG A 40 -21.70 2.90 -7.38
CA ARG A 40 -21.75 2.40 -8.77
C ARG A 40 -20.55 2.78 -9.64
N ASN A 41 -20.03 3.98 -9.46
CA ASN A 41 -18.93 4.54 -10.26
C ASN A 41 -17.68 4.72 -9.39
N MET A 42 -17.32 3.68 -8.64
CA MET A 42 -16.16 3.69 -7.75
C MET A 42 -14.87 3.45 -8.54
N ASP A 43 -13.86 4.31 -8.30
CA ASP A 43 -12.49 4.06 -8.72
C ASP A 43 -11.68 3.56 -7.52
N THR A 44 -11.46 2.25 -7.47
CA THR A 44 -10.73 1.64 -6.35
C THR A 44 -9.23 1.92 -6.39
N GLY A 45 -8.66 2.33 -7.54
CA GLY A 45 -7.21 2.39 -7.74
C GLY A 45 -6.49 1.03 -7.75
N LEU A 46 -7.24 -0.08 -7.65
CA LEU A 46 -6.70 -1.45 -7.63
C LEU A 46 -6.76 -2.11 -9.01
N SER A 47 -5.95 -3.16 -9.20
CA SER A 47 -6.11 -4.06 -10.35
C SER A 47 -7.47 -4.79 -10.30
N GLU A 48 -8.01 -5.21 -11.44
CA GLU A 48 -9.30 -5.94 -11.47
C GLU A 48 -9.30 -7.20 -10.58
N LEU A 49 -8.17 -7.92 -10.55
CA LEU A 49 -8.03 -9.13 -9.74
C LEU A 49 -8.04 -8.81 -8.25
N ASP A 50 -7.34 -7.75 -7.84
CA ASP A 50 -7.26 -7.33 -6.44
C ASP A 50 -8.58 -6.72 -5.96
N ALA A 51 -9.23 -5.91 -6.79
CA ALA A 51 -10.57 -5.39 -6.52
C ALA A 51 -11.56 -6.54 -6.30
N LYS A 52 -11.57 -7.55 -7.19
CA LYS A 52 -12.44 -8.73 -7.04
C LYS A 52 -12.19 -9.48 -5.73
N ARG A 53 -10.92 -9.64 -5.33
CA ARG A 53 -10.56 -10.31 -4.06
C ARG A 53 -10.97 -9.49 -2.85
N LEU A 54 -10.78 -8.17 -2.90
CA LEU A 54 -11.18 -7.26 -1.84
C LEU A 54 -12.69 -7.29 -1.63
N PHE A 55 -13.47 -7.18 -2.71
CA PHE A 55 -14.94 -7.23 -2.62
C PHE A 55 -15.43 -8.57 -2.06
N ALA A 56 -14.86 -9.70 -2.49
CA ALA A 56 -15.21 -11.00 -1.93
C ALA A 56 -14.93 -11.09 -0.42
N ALA A 57 -13.77 -10.61 0.03
CA ALA A 57 -13.41 -10.58 1.45
C ALA A 57 -14.30 -9.63 2.25
N LEU A 58 -14.66 -8.49 1.67
CA LEU A 58 -15.54 -7.51 2.30
C LEU A 58 -16.98 -8.04 2.42
N ASP A 59 -17.51 -8.68 1.37
CA ASP A 59 -18.83 -9.31 1.39
C ASP A 59 -18.91 -10.41 2.46
N GLU A 60 -17.86 -11.24 2.58
CA GLU A 60 -17.78 -12.24 3.64
C GLU A 60 -17.79 -11.58 5.03
N ALA A 61 -16.98 -10.53 5.24
CA ALA A 61 -16.90 -9.81 6.51
C ALA A 61 -18.23 -9.11 6.86
N MET A 62 -18.94 -8.54 5.88
CA MET A 62 -20.25 -7.93 6.09
C MET A 62 -21.33 -8.97 6.41
N ALA A 63 -21.32 -10.11 5.71
CA ALA A 63 -22.22 -11.22 6.00
C ALA A 63 -22.00 -11.78 7.41
N GLN A 64 -20.75 -11.91 7.86
CA GLN A 64 -20.41 -12.30 9.24
C GLN A 64 -20.92 -11.29 10.28
N LYS A 65 -21.06 -10.02 9.92
CA LYS A 65 -21.70 -8.98 10.75
C LYS A 65 -23.23 -8.97 10.68
N GLY A 66 -23.83 -9.86 9.89
CA GLY A 66 -25.29 -9.95 9.70
C GLY A 66 -25.86 -8.86 8.79
N LEU A 67 -25.03 -8.22 7.97
CA LEU A 67 -25.44 -7.21 6.99
C LEU A 67 -25.74 -7.86 5.64
N LEU A 68 -26.74 -7.34 4.93
CA LEU A 68 -27.20 -7.88 3.65
C LEU A 68 -26.87 -6.93 2.49
N LEU A 69 -26.41 -7.46 1.37
CA LEU A 69 -26.26 -6.70 0.14
C LEU A 69 -27.64 -6.40 -0.47
N SER A 70 -27.96 -5.12 -0.72
CA SER A 70 -29.25 -4.67 -1.28
C SER A 70 -29.07 -3.45 -2.17
N GLU A 71 -29.76 -3.35 -3.30
CA GLU A 71 -29.73 -2.13 -4.13
C GLU A 71 -30.35 -0.91 -3.41
N ASN A 72 -31.38 -1.14 -2.60
CA ASN A 72 -31.94 -0.14 -1.68
C ASN A 72 -31.35 -0.39 -0.30
N SER A 73 -30.11 0.03 -0.09
CA SER A 73 -29.38 -0.20 1.16
C SER A 73 -29.51 0.95 2.15
N ASP A 74 -29.25 0.66 3.43
CA ASP A 74 -29.25 1.68 4.48
C ASP A 74 -27.98 2.56 4.45
N PHE A 75 -26.89 2.04 3.88
CA PHE A 75 -25.66 2.80 3.62
C PHE A 75 -24.93 2.29 2.37
N ILE A 76 -24.00 3.10 1.87
CA ILE A 76 -23.22 2.84 0.65
C ILE A 76 -21.73 2.84 1.03
N ILE A 77 -20.98 1.87 0.50
CA ILE A 77 -19.54 1.74 0.71
C ILE A 77 -18.81 2.32 -0.50
N ASN A 78 -17.86 3.21 -0.23
CA ASN A 78 -16.87 3.68 -1.20
C ASN A 78 -15.47 3.20 -0.77
N ILE A 79 -14.67 2.73 -1.73
CA ILE A 79 -13.32 2.21 -1.48
C ILE A 79 -12.37 2.95 -2.41
N GLU A 80 -11.34 3.55 -1.83
CA GLU A 80 -10.28 4.25 -2.55
C GLU A 80 -8.94 3.70 -2.08
N SER A 81 -8.00 3.54 -3.00
CA SER A 81 -6.63 3.17 -2.68
C SER A 81 -5.66 4.13 -3.36
N ALA A 82 -4.59 4.45 -2.65
CA ALA A 82 -3.46 5.21 -3.18
C ALA A 82 -2.23 4.31 -3.13
N THR A 83 -1.52 4.21 -4.25
CA THR A 83 -0.22 3.55 -4.32
C THR A 83 0.87 4.59 -4.43
N TYR A 84 1.87 4.47 -3.56
CA TYR A 84 3.08 5.28 -3.62
C TYR A 84 4.18 4.41 -4.19
N GLN A 85 4.55 4.67 -5.45
CA GLN A 85 5.79 4.15 -5.99
C GLN A 85 6.89 5.13 -5.58
N GLU A 86 7.81 4.70 -4.72
CA GLU A 86 9.06 5.43 -4.57
C GLU A 86 9.71 5.50 -5.96
N MET A 87 10.03 6.71 -6.43
CA MET A 87 10.83 6.87 -7.63
C MET A 87 12.19 6.24 -7.35
N GLN A 88 12.38 5.01 -7.80
CA GLN A 88 13.66 4.34 -7.78
C GLN A 88 14.59 5.04 -8.78
N SER A 89 15.18 6.18 -8.39
CA SER A 89 16.25 6.83 -9.15
C SER A 89 17.58 6.11 -8.84
N ASN A 90 17.65 4.84 -9.22
CA ASN A 90 18.87 4.03 -9.11
C ASN A 90 19.75 4.13 -10.36
N SER A 91 19.30 4.83 -11.40
CA SER A 91 20.07 5.06 -12.61
C SER A 91 20.70 6.44 -12.54
N SER A 92 22.01 6.52 -12.38
CA SER A 92 22.76 7.76 -12.56
C SER A 92 23.92 7.53 -13.52
N VAL A 93 24.21 8.51 -14.38
CA VAL A 93 25.38 8.51 -15.25
C VAL A 93 26.43 9.41 -14.62
N GLY A 94 27.60 8.85 -14.32
CA GLY A 94 28.74 9.61 -13.86
C GLY A 94 29.45 10.27 -15.05
N VAL A 95 29.60 11.58 -15.01
CA VAL A 95 30.50 12.31 -15.91
C VAL A 95 31.69 12.79 -15.09
N GLY A 96 32.89 12.39 -15.50
CA GLY A 96 34.13 12.76 -14.83
C GLY A 96 35.09 13.43 -15.81
N VAL A 97 35.83 14.41 -15.30
CA VAL A 97 36.97 14.98 -16.01
C VAL A 97 38.21 14.81 -15.13
N GLY A 98 39.22 14.17 -15.71
CA GLY A 98 40.48 13.88 -15.05
C GLY A 98 41.61 13.99 -16.04
N GLY A 99 42.73 14.51 -15.55
CA GLY A 99 43.94 14.72 -16.34
C GLY A 99 45.16 14.19 -15.59
N GLY A 100 46.07 13.58 -16.34
CA GLY A 100 47.34 13.09 -15.81
C GLY A 100 48.43 13.16 -16.88
N GLY A 101 49.64 13.48 -16.45
CA GLY A 101 50.84 13.51 -17.27
C GLY A 101 52.05 13.16 -16.42
N GLY A 102 52.79 12.10 -16.79
CA GLY A 102 53.82 11.51 -15.93
C GLY A 102 53.22 10.67 -14.79
N ASN A 103 53.89 10.64 -13.62
CA ASN A 103 53.54 9.76 -12.49
C ASN A 103 52.47 10.33 -11.53
N VAL A 104 51.76 11.41 -11.89
CA VAL A 104 50.71 12.02 -11.07
C VAL A 104 49.50 12.37 -11.91
N GLY A 105 48.31 12.04 -11.40
CA GLY A 105 47.03 12.34 -12.03
C GLY A 105 45.89 12.38 -11.01
N GLY A 106 44.89 13.21 -11.28
CA GLY A 106 43.70 13.39 -10.45
C GLY A 106 42.48 13.75 -11.29
N GLY A 107 41.29 13.54 -10.74
CA GLY A 107 40.04 13.82 -11.44
C GLY A 107 38.89 14.11 -10.49
N ILE A 108 37.88 14.79 -11.03
CA ILE A 108 36.61 15.07 -10.36
C ILE A 108 35.49 14.38 -11.13
N SER A 109 34.50 13.85 -10.42
CA SER A 109 33.31 13.24 -11.01
C SER A 109 32.03 13.79 -10.39
N VAL A 110 30.99 13.89 -11.20
CA VAL A 110 29.64 14.27 -10.80
C VAL A 110 28.66 13.24 -11.35
N GLY A 111 27.75 12.75 -10.51
CA GLY A 111 26.67 11.85 -10.91
C GLY A 111 25.46 12.64 -11.38
N ILE A 112 24.99 12.38 -12.61
CA ILE A 112 23.75 12.94 -13.16
C ILE A 112 22.65 11.86 -13.01
N PRO A 113 21.60 12.08 -12.21
CA PRO A 113 20.50 11.14 -12.11
C PRO A 113 19.75 11.05 -13.45
N LEU A 114 19.47 9.83 -13.90
CA LEU A 114 18.62 9.53 -15.05
C LEU A 114 17.21 9.20 -14.58
N GLY A 115 16.20 9.61 -15.35
CA GLY A 115 14.79 9.30 -15.06
C GLY A 115 14.02 10.43 -14.36
N GLN A 116 14.61 11.62 -14.21
CA GLN A 116 13.90 12.82 -13.76
C GLN A 116 13.11 13.48 -14.92
N ALA A 117 12.54 12.68 -15.82
CA ALA A 117 11.76 13.16 -16.95
C ALA A 117 10.28 12.88 -16.68
N ASN A 118 9.66 13.88 -16.05
CA ASN A 118 8.23 14.18 -16.02
C ASN A 118 7.36 13.34 -15.08
N MET A 119 6.86 14.04 -14.06
CA MET A 119 5.50 13.85 -13.57
C MET A 119 4.51 14.34 -14.63
#